data_AF-A0A2V0P6T2-F1
#
_entry.id   AF-A0A2V0P6T2-F1
#
_cell.length_a   1.000
_cell.length_b   1.000
_cell.length_c   1.000
_cell.angle_alpha   90.00
_cell.angle_beta   90.00
_cell.angle_gamma   90.00
#
_symmetry.space_group_name_H-M   'P 1'
#
loop_
_entity.id
_entity.type
_entity.pdbx_description
1 polymer ?
#
loop_
_entity_poly.entity_id
_entity_poly.type
_entity_poly.pdbx_seq_one_letter_code
_entity_poly.pdbx_strand_id
1 'polypeptide(L)'
;MEALERPKFDSGDRSGAVDAASSGDTPAAADAPPPPPALDALPRTVLSAILEAAIEASNPASVVALAMTCRSLLAACRAADGLWGRQCARLGWPAAPGAFCLFSSRMRARKLLRARLARVLEFLPRRAAAAFQRGAAPAELRAAEARLGVSLPAELWELLRHRDGQAPGPGVAIADDARLLSARELYVEERELPPIRLAPQTPAQPLDARCAKAAGPHDDGGWEARPRGVATGASSSGGGEGCSGGQQHRPAAEDASTAPAGEALLPQARARIVVFASNSGGSRAFGCVAGSGDGGGAVYVLRGMLTTRRVADSVTAWLARLLT
;
A
#
# COMPACT_ATOMS: atom_id res chain seq x y z
N MET A 1 -39.71 -0.82 -24.84
CA MET A 1 -38.65 0.09 -25.28
C MET A 1 -39.19 1.50 -25.09
N GLU A 2 -39.05 2.05 -23.88
CA GLU A 2 -39.49 3.41 -23.56
C GLU A 2 -38.25 4.30 -23.43
N ALA A 3 -38.21 5.35 -24.25
CA ALA A 3 -37.15 6.32 -24.30
C ALA A 3 -37.39 7.38 -23.20
N LEU A 4 -36.47 7.45 -22.24
CA LEU A 4 -36.41 8.50 -21.23
C LEU A 4 -35.71 9.73 -21.82
N GLU A 5 -36.51 10.75 -22.15
CA GLU A 5 -36.04 12.09 -22.52
C GLU A 5 -35.33 12.76 -21.34
N ARG A 6 -34.15 13.33 -21.60
CA ARG A 6 -33.39 14.14 -20.63
C ARG A 6 -33.75 15.62 -20.80
N PRO A 7 -33.91 16.38 -19.70
CA PRO A 7 -34.20 17.80 -19.79
C PRO A 7 -32.97 18.61 -20.26
N LYS A 8 -33.19 19.53 -21.20
CA LYS A 8 -32.27 20.59 -21.61
C LYS A 8 -32.08 21.56 -20.45
N PHE A 9 -30.82 21.79 -20.06
CA PHE A 9 -30.43 22.82 -19.10
C PHE A 9 -29.99 24.06 -19.89
N ASP A 10 -30.73 25.15 -19.75
CA ASP A 10 -30.43 26.44 -20.36
C ASP A 10 -29.32 27.13 -19.56
N SER A 11 -28.15 27.29 -20.17
CA SER A 11 -27.04 28.06 -19.61
C SER A 11 -27.24 29.54 -19.97
N GLY A 12 -27.90 30.26 -19.08
CA GLY A 12 -28.06 31.71 -19.19
C GLY A 12 -26.74 32.45 -18.98
N ASP A 13 -26.26 33.07 -20.05
CA ASP A 13 -25.22 34.10 -20.06
C ASP A 13 -25.67 35.31 -19.21
N ARG A 14 -24.90 35.62 -18.16
CA ARG A 14 -24.93 36.93 -17.51
C ARG A 14 -23.49 37.44 -17.35
N SER A 15 -22.97 37.96 -18.45
CA SER A 15 -21.84 38.89 -18.43
C SER A 15 -22.36 40.26 -17.95
N GLY A 16 -22.18 40.53 -16.66
CA GLY A 16 -22.34 41.87 -16.09
C GLY A 16 -20.97 42.41 -15.72
N ALA A 17 -20.37 43.18 -16.63
CA ALA A 17 -19.23 44.02 -16.33
C ALA A 17 -19.68 45.18 -15.43
N VAL A 18 -19.06 45.33 -14.28
CA VAL A 18 -19.15 46.54 -13.46
C VAL A 18 -17.74 46.87 -12.97
N ASP A 19 -17.14 47.81 -13.69
CA ASP A 19 -16.04 48.64 -13.21
C ASP A 19 -16.55 49.51 -12.05
N ALA A 20 -15.95 49.36 -10.88
CA ALA A 20 -16.02 50.35 -9.82
C ALA A 20 -14.70 50.33 -9.05
N ALA A 21 -13.79 51.19 -9.49
CA ALA A 21 -12.67 51.63 -8.69
C ALA A 21 -13.21 52.40 -7.47
N SER A 22 -13.20 51.75 -6.32
CA SER A 22 -13.47 52.37 -5.02
C SER A 22 -12.23 52.21 -4.16
N SER A 23 -11.40 53.24 -4.14
CA SER A 23 -10.38 53.50 -3.13
C SER A 23 -11.09 53.93 -1.85
N GLY A 24 -11.59 52.93 -1.11
CA GLY A 24 -12.12 53.07 0.24
C GLY A 24 -11.05 52.72 1.27
N ASP A 25 -10.86 53.61 2.24
CA ASP A 25 -10.04 53.44 3.43
C ASP A 25 -10.11 52.01 3.97
N THR A 26 -8.96 51.36 4.11
CA THR A 26 -8.84 50.06 4.75
C THR A 26 -9.23 50.26 6.22
N PRO A 27 -10.38 49.77 6.70
CA PRO A 27 -10.72 49.89 8.11
C PRO A 27 -9.62 49.20 8.90
N ALA A 28 -9.08 49.91 9.90
CA ALA A 28 -8.08 49.42 10.83
C ALA A 28 -8.42 47.98 11.21
N ALA A 29 -7.49 47.07 10.93
CA ALA A 29 -7.62 45.64 11.17
C ALA A 29 -8.12 45.41 12.61
N ALA A 30 -9.42 45.25 12.75
CA ALA A 30 -10.05 44.94 14.01
C ALA A 30 -9.44 43.63 14.50
N ASP A 31 -8.97 43.64 15.76
CA ASP A 31 -8.36 42.53 16.50
C ASP A 31 -8.79 41.16 15.96
N ALA A 32 -7.98 40.61 15.07
CA ALA A 32 -8.20 39.25 14.60
C ALA A 32 -8.04 38.34 15.83
N PRO A 33 -9.02 37.48 16.14
CA PRO A 33 -8.90 36.57 17.26
C PRO A 33 -7.59 35.77 17.11
N PRO A 34 -6.85 35.55 18.22
CA PRO A 34 -5.59 34.84 18.14
C PRO A 34 -5.80 33.48 17.46
N PRO A 35 -4.84 33.04 16.63
CA PRO A 35 -4.96 31.77 15.94
C PRO A 35 -5.20 30.65 16.97
N PRO A 36 -6.01 29.63 16.63
CA PRO A 36 -6.26 28.54 17.54
C PRO A 36 -4.94 27.90 17.98
N PRO A 37 -4.85 27.43 19.24
CA PRO A 37 -3.62 26.83 19.74
C PRO A 37 -3.20 25.69 18.82
N ALA A 38 -1.91 25.67 18.46
CA ALA A 38 -1.35 24.62 17.64
C ALA A 38 -1.61 23.26 18.29
N LEU A 39 -1.98 22.25 17.49
CA LEU A 39 -2.24 20.88 17.97
C LEU A 39 -1.05 20.32 18.78
N ASP A 40 0.16 20.78 18.46
CA ASP A 40 1.42 20.41 19.11
C ASP A 40 1.48 20.85 20.60
N ALA A 41 0.67 21.84 21.01
CA ALA A 41 0.61 22.35 22.37
C ALA A 41 -0.37 21.57 23.27
N LEU A 42 -1.21 20.70 22.70
CA LEU A 42 -2.20 19.94 23.46
C LEU A 42 -1.54 18.80 24.26
N PRO A 43 -1.98 18.55 25.51
CA PRO A 43 -1.54 17.38 26.26
C PRO A 43 -1.84 16.08 25.50
N ARG A 44 -0.94 15.09 25.61
CA ARG A 44 -1.08 13.79 24.93
C ARG A 44 -2.41 13.09 25.24
N THR A 45 -2.91 13.23 26.48
CA THR A 45 -4.20 12.69 26.90
C THR A 45 -5.37 13.28 26.12
N VAL A 46 -5.35 14.59 25.88
CA VAL A 46 -6.37 15.30 25.08
C VAL A 46 -6.28 14.86 23.62
N LEU A 47 -5.07 14.78 23.06
CA LEU A 47 -4.86 14.27 21.70
C LEU A 47 -5.36 12.83 21.54
N SER A 48 -5.12 11.95 22.51
CA SER A 48 -5.66 10.59 22.50
C SER A 48 -7.18 10.55 22.54
N ALA A 49 -7.83 11.39 23.36
CA ALA A 49 -9.29 11.48 23.41
C ALA A 49 -9.89 12.00 22.08
N ILE A 50 -9.26 13.01 21.48
CA ILE A 50 -9.63 13.53 20.15
C ILE A 50 -9.50 12.43 19.09
N LEU A 51 -8.40 11.67 19.12
CA LEU A 51 -8.18 10.55 18.21
C LEU A 51 -9.25 9.47 18.37
N GLU A 52 -9.61 9.11 19.59
CA GLU A 52 -10.67 8.13 19.86
C GLU A 52 -12.02 8.60 19.33
N ALA A 53 -12.42 9.84 19.66
CA ALA A 53 -13.64 10.44 19.14
C ALA A 53 -13.65 10.54 17.60
N ALA A 54 -12.53 10.91 16.99
CA ALA A 54 -12.40 10.97 15.54
C ALA A 54 -12.51 9.59 14.88
N ILE A 55 -11.96 8.54 15.51
CA ILE A 55 -12.04 7.16 15.01
C ILE A 55 -13.45 6.59 15.17
N GLU A 56 -14.19 6.99 16.20
CA GLU A 56 -15.59 6.60 16.38
C GLU A 56 -16.52 7.33 15.41
N ALA A 57 -16.26 8.62 15.16
CA ALA A 57 -17.05 9.44 14.26
C ALA A 57 -16.71 9.23 12.77
N SER A 58 -15.56 8.66 12.44
CA SER A 58 -15.05 8.59 11.06
C SER A 58 -14.37 7.26 10.71
N ASN A 59 -13.80 7.18 9.49
CA ASN A 59 -13.03 6.01 9.07
C ASN A 59 -11.62 6.06 9.70
N PRO A 60 -11.17 5.02 10.42
CA PRO A 60 -9.82 4.98 11.00
C PRO A 60 -8.70 5.23 9.97
N ALA A 61 -8.92 4.89 8.70
CA ALA A 61 -7.98 5.16 7.62
C ALA A 61 -7.75 6.66 7.36
N SER A 62 -8.79 7.48 7.52
CA SER A 62 -8.72 8.93 7.37
C SER A 62 -7.92 9.55 8.51
N VAL A 63 -8.08 9.03 9.73
CA VAL A 63 -7.29 9.45 10.90
C VAL A 63 -5.81 9.11 10.71
N VAL A 64 -5.48 7.93 10.17
CA VAL A 64 -4.10 7.59 9.78
C VAL A 64 -3.57 8.58 8.73
N ALA A 65 -4.36 8.89 7.70
CA ALA A 65 -3.94 9.82 6.66
C ALA A 65 -3.67 11.24 7.21
N LEU A 66 -4.52 11.74 8.10
CA LEU A 66 -4.33 13.00 8.80
C LEU A 66 -3.10 12.95 9.73
N ALA A 67 -2.90 11.85 10.44
CA ALA A 67 -1.72 11.69 11.29
C ALA A 67 -0.42 11.76 10.48
N MET A 68 -0.42 11.33 9.22
CA MET A 68 0.76 11.44 8.36
C MET A 68 1.10 12.88 7.95
N THR A 69 0.17 13.85 8.07
CA THR A 69 0.43 15.25 7.74
C THR A 69 0.93 16.07 8.93
N CYS A 70 0.84 15.54 10.16
CA CYS A 70 1.16 16.27 11.39
C CYS A 70 1.99 15.40 12.35
N ARG A 71 3.22 15.84 12.68
CA ARG A 71 4.16 15.05 13.50
C ARG A 71 3.65 14.77 14.91
N SER A 72 3.01 15.74 15.56
CA SER A 72 2.45 15.56 16.90
C SER A 72 1.30 14.56 16.90
N LEU A 73 0.41 14.63 15.91
CA LEU A 73 -0.68 13.68 15.73
C LEU A 73 -0.16 12.28 15.42
N LEU A 74 0.89 12.15 14.61
CA LEU A 74 1.57 10.88 14.36
C LEU A 74 2.14 10.28 15.65
N ALA A 75 2.81 11.11 16.47
CA ALA A 75 3.35 10.68 17.75
C ALA A 75 2.24 10.25 18.72
N ALA A 76 1.13 10.98 18.77
CA ALA A 76 -0.05 10.62 19.56
C ALA A 76 -0.67 9.30 19.08
N CYS A 77 -0.82 9.11 17.77
CA CYS A 77 -1.29 7.86 17.18
C CYS A 77 -0.39 6.68 17.55
N ARG A 78 0.94 6.84 17.47
CA ARG A 78 1.90 5.80 17.86
C ARG A 78 1.83 5.47 19.36
N ALA A 79 1.61 6.48 20.21
CA ALA A 79 1.46 6.28 21.65
C ALA A 79 0.12 5.61 22.03
N ALA A 80 -0.91 5.75 21.20
CA ALA A 80 -2.24 5.17 21.42
C ALA A 80 -2.32 3.69 21.02
N ASP A 81 -1.33 2.87 21.39
CA ASP A 81 -1.20 1.49 20.91
C ASP A 81 -2.41 0.62 21.26
N GLY A 82 -2.97 0.79 22.46
CA GLY A 82 -4.17 0.07 22.89
C GLY A 82 -5.40 0.36 22.02
N LEU A 83 -5.54 1.58 21.51
CA LEU A 83 -6.63 1.96 20.61
C LEU A 83 -6.47 1.26 19.25
N TRP A 84 -5.27 1.26 18.68
CA TRP A 84 -5.01 0.58 17.40
C TRP A 84 -5.05 -0.95 17.55
N GLY A 85 -4.67 -1.48 18.71
CA GLY A 85 -4.86 -2.89 19.06
C GLY A 85 -6.32 -3.30 18.99
N ARG A 86 -7.25 -2.49 19.54
CA ARG A 86 -8.70 -2.72 19.41
C ARG A 86 -9.15 -2.71 17.94
N GLN A 87 -8.65 -1.77 17.13
CA GLN A 87 -8.99 -1.72 15.70
C GLN A 87 -8.45 -2.93 14.93
N CYS A 88 -7.22 -3.38 15.21
CA CYS A 88 -6.66 -4.60 14.64
C CYS A 88 -7.51 -5.83 15.01
N ALA A 89 -7.91 -5.94 16.28
CA ALA A 89 -8.74 -7.04 16.77
C ALA A 89 -10.11 -7.08 16.08
N ARG A 90 -10.78 -5.92 15.90
CA ARG A 90 -12.04 -5.80 15.13
C ARG A 90 -11.91 -6.29 13.70
N LEU A 91 -10.73 -6.11 13.08
CA LEU A 91 -10.44 -6.57 11.73
C LEU A 91 -9.96 -8.03 11.65
N GLY A 92 -9.82 -8.69 12.80
CA GLY A 92 -9.39 -10.07 12.91
C GLY A 92 -7.87 -10.26 12.93
N TRP A 93 -7.09 -9.17 12.92
CA TRP A 93 -5.63 -9.23 12.88
C TRP A 93 -5.04 -9.59 14.25
N PRO A 94 -3.86 -10.24 14.29
CA PRO A 94 -3.21 -10.60 15.53
C PRO A 94 -2.80 -9.35 16.32
N ALA A 95 -2.80 -9.47 17.65
CA ALA A 95 -2.23 -8.45 18.52
C ALA A 95 -0.71 -8.44 18.33
N ALA A 96 -0.13 -7.26 18.14
CA ALA A 96 1.30 -7.07 18.00
C ALA A 96 1.71 -5.73 18.64
N PRO A 97 2.92 -5.63 19.21
CA PRO A 97 3.46 -4.35 19.62
C PRO A 97 3.59 -3.42 18.40
N GLY A 98 3.30 -2.13 18.58
CA GLY A 98 3.27 -1.18 17.46
C GLY A 98 2.06 -1.42 16.55
N ALA A 99 0.90 -1.63 17.15
CA ALA A 99 -0.38 -1.85 16.48
C ALA A 99 -0.72 -0.74 15.49
N PHE A 100 -0.28 0.51 15.72
CA PHE A 100 -0.42 1.58 14.73
C PHE A 100 0.35 1.28 13.43
N CYS A 101 1.60 0.81 13.53
CA CYS A 101 2.43 0.46 12.38
C CYS A 101 1.83 -0.73 11.63
N LEU A 102 1.39 -1.75 12.35
CA LEU A 102 0.66 -2.89 11.78
C LEU A 102 -0.63 -2.44 11.08
N PHE A 103 -1.42 -1.59 11.73
CA PHE A 103 -2.69 -1.12 11.19
C PHE A 103 -2.49 -0.32 9.90
N SER A 104 -1.58 0.65 9.93
CA SER A 104 -1.28 1.51 8.78
C SER A 104 -0.71 0.72 7.60
N SER A 105 0.20 -0.22 7.83
CA SER A 105 0.78 -1.08 6.78
C SER A 105 -0.29 -1.97 6.14
N ARG A 106 -1.14 -2.61 6.94
CA ARG A 106 -2.25 -3.46 6.48
C ARG A 106 -3.30 -2.66 5.71
N MET A 107 -3.63 -1.44 6.15
CA MET A 107 -4.58 -0.57 5.45
C MET A 107 -4.04 -0.10 4.10
N ARG A 108 -2.74 0.22 4.01
CA ARG A 108 -2.09 0.52 2.74
C ARG A 108 -2.13 -0.68 1.80
N ALA A 109 -1.73 -1.86 2.27
CA ALA A 109 -1.79 -3.10 1.50
C ALA A 109 -3.20 -3.37 0.98
N ARG A 110 -4.21 -3.25 1.86
CA ARG A 110 -5.64 -3.39 1.51
C ARG A 110 -6.07 -2.41 0.41
N LYS A 111 -5.71 -1.13 0.50
CA LYS A 111 -6.07 -0.13 -0.53
C LYS A 111 -5.44 -0.47 -1.88
N LEU A 112 -4.15 -0.79 -1.90
CA LEU A 112 -3.42 -1.12 -3.12
C LEU A 112 -3.95 -2.41 -3.75
N LEU A 113 -4.12 -3.46 -2.95
CA LEU A 113 -4.60 -4.75 -3.41
C LEU A 113 -5.99 -4.64 -4.04
N ARG A 114 -6.92 -3.94 -3.40
CA ARG A 114 -8.28 -3.73 -3.93
C ARG A 114 -8.28 -2.94 -5.24
N ALA A 115 -7.47 -1.89 -5.33
CA ALA A 115 -7.34 -1.12 -6.56
C ALA A 115 -6.74 -1.95 -7.70
N ARG A 116 -5.74 -2.79 -7.42
CA ARG A 116 -5.14 -3.70 -8.42
C ARG A 116 -6.12 -4.80 -8.83
N LEU A 117 -6.80 -5.43 -7.88
CA LEU A 117 -7.78 -6.46 -8.18
C LEU A 117 -8.95 -5.92 -9.01
N ALA A 118 -9.46 -4.72 -8.69
CA ALA A 118 -10.51 -4.08 -9.47
C ALA A 118 -10.11 -3.95 -10.95
N ARG A 119 -8.88 -3.48 -11.22
CA ARG A 119 -8.33 -3.43 -12.58
C ARG A 119 -8.23 -4.82 -13.20
N VAL A 120 -7.68 -5.81 -12.50
CA VAL A 120 -7.60 -7.19 -13.02
C VAL A 120 -8.98 -7.71 -13.43
N LEU A 121 -10.01 -7.46 -12.62
CA LEU A 121 -11.39 -7.88 -12.94
C LEU A 121 -11.94 -7.22 -14.22
N GLU A 122 -11.52 -6.00 -14.55
CA GLU A 122 -11.91 -5.30 -15.79
C GLU A 122 -11.28 -5.94 -17.05
N PHE A 123 -10.08 -6.51 -16.93
CA PHE A 123 -9.37 -7.16 -18.05
C PHE A 123 -9.69 -8.65 -18.19
N LEU A 124 -10.23 -9.29 -17.16
CA LEU A 124 -10.59 -10.70 -17.22
C LEU A 124 -11.83 -10.94 -18.10
N PRO A 125 -11.92 -12.09 -18.79
CA PRO A 125 -13.16 -12.50 -19.44
C PRO A 125 -14.34 -12.45 -18.46
N ARG A 126 -15.50 -11.97 -18.90
CA ARG A 126 -16.70 -11.79 -18.05
C ARG A 126 -17.02 -13.01 -17.20
N ARG A 127 -16.85 -14.21 -17.76
CA ARG A 127 -17.03 -15.49 -17.06
C ARG A 127 -16.06 -15.67 -15.89
N ALA A 128 -14.77 -15.40 -16.10
CA ALA A 128 -13.74 -15.52 -15.07
C ALA A 128 -13.89 -14.43 -13.98
N ALA A 129 -14.27 -13.22 -14.36
CA ALA A 129 -14.57 -12.13 -13.42
C ALA A 129 -15.82 -12.44 -12.57
N ALA A 130 -16.88 -12.98 -13.17
CA ALA A 130 -18.11 -13.37 -12.48
C ALA A 130 -17.91 -14.57 -11.54
N ALA A 131 -16.88 -15.39 -11.76
CA ALA A 131 -16.57 -16.52 -10.89
C ALA A 131 -16.00 -16.11 -9.52
N PHE A 132 -15.56 -14.86 -9.32
CA PHE A 132 -15.03 -14.43 -8.03
C PHE A 132 -16.09 -14.47 -6.94
N GLN A 133 -15.78 -15.20 -5.87
CA GLN A 133 -16.70 -15.41 -4.76
C GLN A 133 -16.74 -14.20 -3.82
N ARG A 134 -17.73 -14.18 -2.93
CA ARG A 134 -17.79 -13.21 -1.84
C ARG A 134 -16.57 -13.39 -0.94
N GLY A 135 -16.02 -12.30 -0.40
CA GLY A 135 -14.89 -12.37 0.52
C GLY A 135 -15.19 -13.15 1.80
N ALA A 136 -14.19 -13.90 2.27
CA ALA A 136 -14.29 -14.76 3.45
C ALA A 136 -14.40 -13.95 4.75
N ALA A 137 -15.13 -14.49 5.73
CA ALA A 137 -15.21 -13.89 7.04
C ALA A 137 -13.86 -14.04 7.79
N PRO A 138 -13.48 -13.10 8.68
CA PRO A 138 -12.24 -13.22 9.45
C PRO A 138 -12.11 -14.52 10.25
N ALA A 139 -13.23 -15.07 10.73
CA ALA A 139 -13.25 -16.35 11.44
C ALA A 139 -12.89 -17.54 10.52
N GLU A 140 -13.38 -17.54 9.27
CA GLU A 140 -13.05 -18.58 8.28
C GLU A 140 -11.59 -18.54 7.89
N LEU A 141 -11.05 -17.34 7.72
CA LEU A 141 -9.65 -17.13 7.41
C LEU A 141 -8.76 -17.65 8.55
N ARG A 142 -9.12 -17.37 9.81
CA ARG A 142 -8.40 -17.91 10.98
C ARG A 142 -8.47 -19.42 11.06
N ALA A 143 -9.62 -20.02 10.74
CA ALA A 143 -9.75 -21.46 10.63
C ALA A 143 -8.85 -22.04 9.54
N ALA A 144 -8.67 -21.32 8.42
CA ALA A 144 -7.73 -21.69 7.38
C ALA A 144 -6.27 -21.63 7.88
N GLU A 145 -5.84 -20.56 8.57
CA GLU A 145 -4.49 -20.50 9.18
C GLU A 145 -4.24 -21.65 10.16
N ALA A 146 -5.21 -21.94 11.02
CA ALA A 146 -5.14 -23.04 11.96
C ALA A 146 -5.00 -24.39 11.25
N ARG A 147 -5.78 -24.62 10.18
CA ARG A 147 -5.71 -25.83 9.34
C ARG A 147 -4.38 -25.96 8.61
N LEU A 148 -3.81 -24.86 8.11
CA LEU A 148 -2.54 -24.83 7.39
C LEU A 148 -1.33 -24.89 8.33
N GLY A 149 -1.51 -24.56 9.61
CA GLY A 149 -0.43 -24.44 10.60
C GLY A 149 0.57 -23.34 10.26
N VAL A 150 0.14 -22.29 9.53
CA VAL A 150 0.94 -21.11 9.19
C VAL A 150 0.06 -19.86 9.19
N SER A 151 0.64 -18.72 9.54
CA SER A 151 -0.01 -17.43 9.32
C SER A 151 0.06 -17.05 7.83
N LEU A 152 -1.07 -16.59 7.29
CA LEU A 152 -1.14 -16.14 5.91
C LEU A 152 -0.45 -14.77 5.75
N PRO A 153 0.27 -14.54 4.64
CA PRO A 153 0.79 -13.21 4.34
C PRO A 153 -0.31 -12.15 4.30
N ALA A 154 0.03 -10.94 4.74
CA ALA A 154 -0.92 -9.85 4.92
C ALA A 154 -1.77 -9.56 3.68
N GLU A 155 -1.14 -9.57 2.52
CA GLU A 155 -1.80 -9.32 1.25
C GLU A 155 -2.70 -10.49 0.82
N LEU A 156 -2.28 -11.73 1.04
CA LEU A 156 -3.13 -12.90 0.78
C LEU A 156 -4.36 -12.90 1.68
N TRP A 157 -4.18 -12.52 2.96
CA TRP A 157 -5.28 -12.35 3.90
C TRP A 157 -6.33 -11.36 3.40
N GLU A 158 -5.88 -10.17 2.99
CA GLU A 158 -6.77 -9.13 2.48
C GLU A 158 -7.38 -9.48 1.11
N LEU A 159 -6.67 -10.25 0.27
CA LEU A 159 -7.21 -10.81 -0.97
C LEU A 159 -8.42 -11.69 -0.68
N LEU A 160 -8.26 -12.71 0.14
CA LEU A 160 -9.32 -13.68 0.46
C LEU A 160 -10.48 -13.04 1.22
N ARG A 161 -10.18 -12.12 2.14
CA ARG A 161 -11.19 -11.31 2.82
C ARG A 161 -12.00 -10.44 1.85
N HIS A 162 -11.41 -10.00 0.76
CA HIS A 162 -12.12 -9.21 -0.24
C HIS A 162 -12.86 -10.09 -1.25
N ARG A 163 -12.23 -11.18 -1.72
CA ARG A 163 -12.74 -12.17 -2.66
C ARG A 163 -12.19 -13.55 -2.32
N ASP A 164 -13.05 -14.48 -1.92
CA ASP A 164 -12.64 -15.81 -1.47
C ASP A 164 -12.42 -16.79 -2.65
N GLY A 165 -11.44 -16.49 -3.48
CA GLY A 165 -11.15 -17.29 -4.66
C GLY A 165 -12.18 -17.11 -5.78
N GLN A 166 -12.14 -18.04 -6.73
CA GLN A 166 -13.07 -18.15 -7.85
C GLN A 166 -13.84 -19.47 -7.75
N ALA A 167 -15.10 -19.52 -8.14
CA ALA A 167 -15.86 -20.77 -8.23
C ALA A 167 -15.24 -21.68 -9.32
N PRO A 168 -15.21 -23.01 -9.13
CA PRO A 168 -14.71 -23.93 -10.14
C PRO A 168 -15.59 -23.89 -11.40
N GLY A 169 -14.97 -23.96 -12.57
CA GLY A 169 -15.71 -24.02 -13.84
C GLY A 169 -14.80 -23.95 -15.07
N PRO A 170 -15.32 -24.34 -16.25
CA PRO A 170 -14.55 -24.27 -17.48
C PRO A 170 -14.18 -22.82 -17.84
N GLY A 171 -12.92 -22.59 -18.23
CA GLY A 171 -12.41 -21.27 -18.60
C GLY A 171 -12.34 -20.26 -17.45
N VAL A 172 -12.44 -20.72 -16.19
CA VAL A 172 -12.22 -19.87 -15.02
C VAL A 172 -10.75 -19.93 -14.62
N ALA A 173 -10.01 -18.89 -14.99
CA ALA A 173 -8.62 -18.70 -14.59
C ALA A 173 -8.36 -17.21 -14.33
N ILE A 174 -7.50 -16.92 -13.36
CA ILE A 174 -6.98 -15.58 -13.09
C ILE A 174 -5.65 -15.33 -13.81
N ALA A 175 -4.83 -16.38 -13.95
CA ALA A 175 -3.51 -16.29 -14.57
C ALA A 175 -3.07 -17.68 -15.06
N ASP A 176 -2.60 -17.78 -16.30
CA ASP A 176 -1.98 -19.01 -16.84
C ASP A 176 -2.76 -20.32 -16.54
N ASP A 177 -4.06 -20.34 -16.81
CA ASP A 177 -4.99 -21.45 -16.50
C ASP A 177 -5.14 -21.79 -15.01
N ALA A 178 -4.50 -21.04 -14.11
CA ALA A 178 -4.66 -21.19 -12.68
C ALA A 178 -5.87 -20.38 -12.19
N ARG A 179 -6.70 -21.04 -11.39
CA ARG A 179 -7.84 -20.44 -10.67
C ARG A 179 -7.38 -19.96 -9.31
N LEU A 180 -7.90 -18.82 -8.84
CA LEU A 180 -7.71 -18.39 -7.45
C LEU A 180 -8.46 -19.33 -6.50
N LEU A 181 -7.74 -19.92 -5.55
CA LEU A 181 -8.27 -20.84 -4.56
C LEU A 181 -8.98 -20.07 -3.43
N SER A 182 -10.07 -20.63 -2.91
CA SER A 182 -10.72 -20.14 -1.69
C SER A 182 -9.92 -20.50 -0.43
N ALA A 183 -10.23 -19.87 0.70
CA ALA A 183 -9.62 -20.13 2.00
C ALA A 183 -9.70 -21.61 2.42
N ARG A 184 -10.76 -22.31 1.98
CA ARG A 184 -10.96 -23.75 2.24
C ARG A 184 -10.09 -24.64 1.35
N GLU A 185 -9.74 -24.14 0.17
CA GLU A 185 -8.96 -24.86 -0.85
C GLU A 185 -7.45 -24.60 -0.74
N LEU A 186 -7.02 -23.60 0.04
CA LEU A 186 -5.60 -23.38 0.30
C LEU A 186 -4.94 -24.62 0.87
N TYR A 187 -3.68 -24.85 0.53
CA TYR A 187 -2.81 -25.87 1.10
C TYR A 187 -1.38 -25.35 1.18
N VAL A 188 -0.56 -26.00 1.99
CA VAL A 188 0.87 -25.69 2.14
C VAL A 188 1.67 -26.76 1.43
N GLU A 189 2.60 -26.32 0.58
CA GLU A 189 3.67 -27.17 0.07
C GLU A 189 4.98 -26.80 0.75
N GLU A 190 5.77 -27.81 1.11
CA GLU A 190 7.15 -27.62 1.52
C GLU A 190 8.05 -27.76 0.29
N ARG A 191 8.76 -26.69 -0.06
CA ARG A 191 9.72 -26.74 -1.16
C ARG A 191 11.03 -26.08 -0.80
N GLU A 192 12.09 -26.64 -1.37
CA GLU A 192 13.38 -25.98 -1.45
C GLU A 192 13.24 -24.80 -2.41
N LEU A 193 13.37 -23.59 -1.87
CA LEU A 193 13.40 -22.40 -2.69
C LEU A 193 14.82 -22.24 -3.25
N PRO A 194 14.95 -21.87 -4.53
CA PRO A 194 16.27 -21.51 -5.05
C PRO A 194 16.86 -20.43 -4.16
N PRO A 195 18.16 -20.48 -3.83
CA PRO A 195 18.80 -19.52 -2.97
C PRO A 195 18.51 -18.13 -3.51
N ILE A 196 17.71 -17.38 -2.76
CA ILE A 196 17.43 -16.00 -3.10
C ILE A 196 18.77 -15.31 -2.89
N ARG A 197 19.41 -14.87 -3.98
CA ARG A 197 20.43 -13.83 -3.88
C ARG A 197 19.72 -12.60 -3.35
N LEU A 198 19.57 -12.54 -2.04
CA LEU A 198 19.22 -11.34 -1.33
C LEU A 198 20.39 -10.42 -1.64
N ALA A 199 20.18 -9.46 -2.55
CA ALA A 199 21.11 -8.35 -2.68
C ALA A 199 21.41 -7.89 -1.24
N PRO A 200 22.70 -7.75 -0.85
CA PRO A 200 23.13 -7.65 0.53
C PRO A 200 22.17 -6.72 1.24
N GLN A 201 21.34 -7.28 2.11
CA GLN A 201 20.35 -6.48 2.81
C GLN A 201 21.18 -5.47 3.58
N THR A 202 21.10 -4.20 3.15
CA THR A 202 21.65 -3.10 3.92
C THR A 202 21.11 -3.32 5.33
N PRO A 203 21.98 -3.53 6.34
CA PRO A 203 21.60 -4.08 7.64
C PRO A 203 20.31 -3.42 8.07
N ALA A 204 19.29 -4.23 8.33
CA ALA A 204 17.94 -3.78 8.62
C ALA A 204 18.06 -2.72 9.71
N GLN A 205 17.99 -1.45 9.29
CA GLN A 205 17.91 -0.36 10.25
C GLN A 205 16.68 -0.70 11.09
N PRO A 206 16.79 -0.70 12.43
CA PRO A 206 15.66 -0.98 13.31
C PRO A 206 14.44 -0.19 12.79
N LEU A 207 13.27 -0.81 12.80
CA LEU A 207 12.03 -0.21 12.25
C LEU A 207 11.79 1.22 12.77
N ASP A 208 12.29 1.51 13.98
CA ASP A 208 12.31 2.84 14.59
C ASP A 208 13.12 3.88 13.78
N ALA A 209 14.24 3.50 13.18
CA ALA A 209 15.09 4.39 12.38
C ALA A 209 14.52 4.67 10.98
N ARG A 210 13.82 3.72 10.36
CA ARG A 210 13.14 3.95 9.06
C ARG A 210 11.91 4.86 9.19
N CYS A 211 11.23 4.83 10.33
CA CYS A 211 10.17 5.80 10.65
C CYS A 211 10.70 7.17 11.08
N ALA A 212 11.94 7.28 11.56
CA ALA A 212 12.58 8.55 11.90
C ALA A 212 13.20 9.26 10.67
N LYS A 213 13.71 8.51 9.68
CA LYS A 213 14.36 9.09 8.49
C LYS A 213 13.43 9.66 7.41
N ALA A 214 12.12 9.45 7.50
CA ALA A 214 11.14 10.12 6.61
C ALA A 214 10.90 11.60 6.99
N ALA A 215 11.59 12.12 8.02
CA ALA A 215 11.54 13.52 8.44
C ALA A 215 12.67 14.37 7.81
N GLY A 216 13.03 14.10 6.55
CA GLY A 216 13.75 15.10 5.77
C GLY A 216 12.84 16.31 5.53
N PRO A 217 13.36 17.55 5.47
CA PRO A 217 12.61 18.69 5.00
C PRO A 217 12.24 18.40 3.54
N HIS A 218 10.99 18.00 3.30
CA HIS A 218 10.44 18.11 1.97
C HIS A 218 10.18 19.60 1.77
N ASP A 219 11.00 20.22 0.92
CA ASP A 219 10.70 21.54 0.36
C ASP A 219 9.25 21.55 -0.12
N ASP A 220 8.54 22.59 0.30
CA ASP A 220 7.13 22.86 0.05
C ASP A 220 6.84 23.02 -1.44
N GLY A 221 6.74 21.89 -2.15
CA GLY A 221 6.14 21.81 -3.48
C GLY A 221 4.62 21.83 -3.33
N GLY A 222 4.06 23.05 -3.23
CA GLY A 222 2.63 23.32 -3.12
C GLY A 222 1.78 22.52 -4.11
N TRP A 223 0.90 21.67 -3.57
CA TRP A 223 -0.18 21.03 -4.31
C TRP A 223 -1.38 21.99 -4.33
N GLU A 224 -1.21 23.18 -4.92
CA GLU A 224 -2.35 24.01 -5.23
C GLU A 224 -3.22 23.32 -6.30
N ALA A 225 -4.48 23.16 -5.93
CA ALA A 225 -5.54 22.69 -6.80
C ALA A 225 -5.61 23.61 -8.03
N ARG A 226 -5.28 23.08 -9.22
CA ARG A 226 -5.53 23.77 -10.49
C ARG A 226 -7.04 23.85 -10.75
N PRO A 227 -7.65 25.04 -10.84
CA PRO A 227 -8.89 25.19 -11.59
C PRO A 227 -8.57 25.11 -13.09
N ARG A 228 -9.47 24.46 -13.85
CA ARG A 228 -9.47 24.51 -15.32
C ARG A 228 -9.83 25.93 -15.74
N GLY A 229 -8.95 26.61 -16.46
CA GLY A 229 -9.24 27.91 -17.05
C GLY A 229 -8.18 28.40 -18.02
N VAL A 230 -8.53 28.31 -19.31
CA VAL A 230 -8.18 29.20 -20.44
C VAL A 230 -6.71 29.40 -20.81
N ALA A 231 -6.41 29.06 -22.06
CA ALA A 231 -5.14 29.25 -22.74
C ALA A 231 -5.05 30.64 -23.38
N THR A 232 -3.99 31.35 -23.03
CA THR A 232 -3.25 32.41 -23.78
C THR A 232 -1.86 32.40 -23.10
N GLY A 233 -0.69 32.40 -23.73
CA GLY A 233 -0.21 32.99 -24.97
C GLY A 233 1.19 33.56 -24.65
N ALA A 234 2.22 33.06 -25.36
CA ALA A 234 3.52 33.67 -25.67
C ALA A 234 4.62 33.94 -24.59
N SER A 235 5.81 33.40 -24.94
CA SER A 235 7.17 33.99 -24.88
C SER A 235 7.90 34.25 -23.55
N SER A 236 9.05 33.57 -23.35
CA SER A 236 10.38 34.17 -23.58
C SER A 236 11.52 33.28 -23.04
N SER A 237 12.62 33.30 -23.79
CA SER A 237 13.94 32.72 -23.61
C SER A 237 14.80 33.33 -22.49
N GLY A 238 15.78 32.55 -22.03
CA GLY A 238 16.96 32.95 -21.27
C GLY A 238 17.52 31.72 -20.54
N GLY A 239 18.67 31.12 -20.86
CA GLY A 239 19.94 31.74 -21.23
C GLY A 239 20.76 31.92 -19.96
N GLY A 240 21.60 30.95 -19.61
CA GLY A 240 22.39 30.98 -18.37
C GLY A 240 23.36 29.81 -18.27
N GLU A 241 24.45 29.89 -19.04
CA GLU A 241 25.68 29.11 -18.83
C GLU A 241 26.34 29.52 -17.50
N GLY A 242 26.91 28.55 -16.79
CA GLY A 242 27.65 28.77 -15.55
C GLY A 242 28.71 27.68 -15.36
N CYS A 243 29.96 28.04 -15.65
CA CYS A 243 31.15 27.21 -15.64
C CYS A 243 31.72 26.91 -14.25
N SER A 244 32.64 25.92 -14.26
CA SER A 244 33.75 25.72 -13.31
C SER A 244 33.36 25.16 -11.95
N GLY A 245 34.05 24.18 -11.37
CA GLY A 245 35.44 23.78 -11.55
C GLY A 245 35.96 23.53 -10.14
N GLY A 246 36.22 22.26 -9.80
CA GLY A 246 36.57 21.88 -8.44
C GLY A 246 37.05 20.44 -8.37
N GLN A 247 38.20 20.17 -8.99
CA GLN A 247 39.00 18.99 -8.70
C GLN A 247 39.53 19.10 -7.26
N GLN A 248 39.10 18.20 -6.38
CA GLN A 248 39.83 17.93 -5.14
C GLN A 248 40.41 16.52 -5.19
N HIS A 249 41.74 16.50 -5.04
CA HIS A 249 42.61 15.35 -4.89
C HIS A 249 42.05 14.30 -3.92
N ARG A 250 41.98 13.06 -4.39
CA ARG A 250 41.78 11.87 -3.57
C ARG A 250 43.12 11.12 -3.51
N PRO A 251 43.73 10.91 -2.33
CA PRO A 251 44.93 10.10 -2.24
C PRO A 251 44.59 8.62 -2.45
N ALA A 252 45.50 7.94 -3.15
CA ALA A 252 45.51 6.51 -3.38
C ALA A 252 45.54 5.77 -2.03
N ALA A 253 44.56 4.89 -1.82
CA ALA A 253 44.60 3.87 -0.79
C ALA A 253 44.82 2.53 -1.50
N GLU A 254 45.83 1.83 -1.01
CA GLU A 254 46.45 0.63 -1.55
C GLU A 254 45.48 -0.55 -1.68
N ASP A 255 45.72 -1.34 -2.73
CA ASP A 255 45.10 -2.62 -3.02
C ASP A 255 45.34 -3.63 -1.90
N ALA A 256 44.40 -3.73 -0.95
CA ALA A 256 44.21 -4.92 -0.15
C ALA A 256 43.14 -5.79 -0.82
N SER A 257 43.55 -6.58 -1.80
CA SER A 257 42.79 -7.69 -2.38
C SER A 257 42.50 -8.73 -1.29
N THR A 258 41.47 -8.45 -0.50
CA THR A 258 40.86 -9.41 0.41
C THR A 258 39.78 -10.09 -0.40
N ALA A 259 40.07 -11.30 -0.87
CA ALA A 259 39.06 -12.17 -1.48
C ALA A 259 37.82 -12.18 -0.58
N PRO A 260 36.60 -11.97 -1.11
CA PRO A 260 35.41 -12.05 -0.29
C PRO A 260 35.36 -13.46 0.31
N ALA A 261 35.50 -13.51 1.64
CA ALA A 261 35.30 -14.71 2.43
C ALA A 261 34.03 -15.38 1.93
N GLY A 262 34.16 -16.66 1.56
CA GLY A 262 33.13 -17.41 0.86
C GLY A 262 31.76 -17.15 1.48
N GLU A 263 30.81 -16.79 0.62
CA GLU A 263 29.39 -16.84 0.95
C GLU A 263 29.12 -18.23 1.51
N ALA A 264 29.05 -18.33 2.83
CA ALA A 264 28.58 -19.51 3.50
C ALA A 264 27.13 -19.69 3.02
N LEU A 265 26.95 -20.59 2.06
CA LEU A 265 25.64 -21.06 1.62
C LEU A 265 24.95 -21.58 2.88
N LEU A 266 24.12 -20.73 3.49
CA LEU A 266 23.26 -21.13 4.59
C LEU A 266 22.47 -22.35 4.10
N PRO A 267 22.28 -23.38 4.95
CA PRO A 267 21.50 -24.55 4.57
C PRO A 267 20.17 -24.10 3.96
N GLN A 268 19.84 -24.61 2.78
CA GLN A 268 18.61 -24.28 2.06
C GLN A 268 17.42 -24.62 2.96
N ALA A 269 16.93 -23.62 3.69
CA ALA A 269 15.79 -23.81 4.56
C ALA A 269 14.59 -24.13 3.67
N ARG A 270 13.97 -25.30 3.90
CA ARG A 270 12.70 -25.67 3.27
C ARG A 270 11.67 -24.61 3.64
N ALA A 271 11.18 -23.88 2.64
CA ALA A 271 10.17 -22.86 2.86
C ALA A 271 8.79 -23.48 2.78
N ARG A 272 7.90 -23.05 3.66
CA ARG A 272 6.47 -23.39 3.62
C ARG A 272 5.79 -22.40 2.69
N ILE A 273 5.31 -22.89 1.55
CA ILE A 273 4.65 -22.10 0.52
C ILE A 273 3.15 -22.35 0.62
N VAL A 274 2.37 -21.30 0.88
CA VAL A 274 0.91 -21.38 0.80
C VAL A 274 0.51 -21.21 -0.66
N VAL A 275 -0.07 -22.27 -1.24
CA VAL A 275 -0.60 -22.23 -2.60
C VAL A 275 -1.96 -21.55 -2.59
N PHE A 276 -2.09 -20.49 -3.40
CA PHE A 276 -3.30 -19.67 -3.45
C PHE A 276 -3.93 -19.61 -4.84
N ALA A 277 -3.25 -20.07 -5.89
CA ALA A 277 -3.87 -20.30 -7.19
C ALA A 277 -3.33 -21.59 -7.82
N SER A 278 -4.20 -22.38 -8.44
CA SER A 278 -3.82 -23.65 -9.07
C SER A 278 -4.72 -23.96 -10.25
N ASN A 279 -4.17 -24.64 -11.26
CA ASN A 279 -4.98 -25.26 -12.30
C ASN A 279 -5.51 -26.63 -11.84
N SER A 280 -6.56 -27.12 -12.51
CA SER A 280 -7.19 -28.42 -12.19
C SER A 280 -6.27 -29.62 -12.43
N GLY A 281 -5.30 -29.47 -13.35
CA GLY A 281 -4.32 -30.52 -13.66
C GLY A 281 -3.08 -30.54 -12.76
N GLY A 282 -2.96 -29.62 -11.79
CA GLY A 282 -1.80 -29.51 -10.89
C GLY A 282 -0.46 -29.18 -11.57
N SER A 283 -0.45 -28.91 -12.88
CA SER A 283 0.79 -28.65 -13.63
C SER A 283 1.34 -27.25 -13.37
N ARG A 284 0.50 -26.32 -12.92
CA ARG A 284 0.90 -24.96 -12.57
C ARG A 284 0.12 -24.47 -11.35
N ALA A 285 0.87 -24.00 -10.36
CA ALA A 285 0.33 -23.32 -9.20
C ALA A 285 1.12 -22.05 -8.89
N PHE A 286 0.49 -21.14 -8.17
CA PHE A 286 1.12 -19.95 -7.59
C PHE A 286 0.98 -20.01 -6.08
N GLY A 287 2.09 -19.77 -5.40
CA GLY A 287 2.14 -19.78 -3.96
C GLY A 287 2.99 -18.65 -3.41
N CYS A 288 2.76 -18.30 -2.16
CA CYS A 288 3.53 -17.30 -1.44
C CYS A 288 4.19 -17.91 -0.21
N VAL A 289 5.38 -17.43 0.14
CA VAL A 289 6.11 -17.88 1.32
C VAL A 289 5.36 -17.46 2.58
N ALA A 290 5.08 -18.42 3.45
CA ALA A 290 4.47 -18.19 4.75
C ALA A 290 5.53 -18.05 5.86
N GLY A 291 5.17 -17.38 6.95
CA GLY A 291 5.94 -17.42 8.20
C GLY A 291 7.14 -16.47 8.33
N SER A 292 7.45 -15.60 7.36
CA SER A 292 8.61 -14.70 7.45
C SER A 292 8.24 -13.24 7.81
N GLY A 293 7.62 -13.00 8.97
CA GLY A 293 7.31 -11.65 9.47
C GLY A 293 6.64 -10.71 8.44
N ASP A 294 6.75 -9.40 8.62
CA ASP A 294 6.22 -8.38 7.68
C ASP A 294 6.87 -8.43 6.28
N GLY A 295 7.90 -9.27 6.07
CA GLY A 295 8.58 -9.49 4.80
C GLY A 295 8.13 -10.74 4.01
N GLY A 296 7.17 -11.50 4.54
CA GLY A 296 6.59 -12.67 3.86
C GLY A 296 5.55 -12.28 2.82
N GLY A 297 5.65 -12.85 1.62
CA GLY A 297 4.70 -12.56 0.55
C GLY A 297 5.23 -12.73 -0.87
N ALA A 298 6.53 -12.97 -1.05
CA ALA A 298 7.09 -13.27 -2.35
C ALA A 298 6.32 -14.41 -3.02
N VAL A 299 5.89 -14.17 -4.27
CA VAL A 299 5.07 -15.10 -5.04
C VAL A 299 5.97 -15.91 -5.95
N TYR A 300 5.76 -17.22 -5.94
CA TYR A 300 6.45 -18.20 -6.76
C TYR A 300 5.44 -18.89 -7.67
N VAL A 301 5.86 -19.18 -8.89
CA VAL A 301 5.21 -20.17 -9.74
C VAL A 301 5.83 -21.52 -9.47
N LEU A 302 4.98 -22.51 -9.22
CA LEU A 302 5.30 -23.91 -9.00
C LEU A 302 4.88 -24.64 -10.28
N ARG A 303 5.82 -25.21 -11.04
CA ARG A 303 5.51 -26.06 -12.20
C ARG A 303 6.08 -27.46 -11.99
N GLY A 304 5.18 -28.44 -11.99
CA GLY A 304 5.51 -29.85 -11.73
C GLY A 304 6.25 -30.08 -10.40
N MET A 305 6.99 -31.18 -10.31
CA MET A 305 7.71 -31.54 -9.08
C MET A 305 8.99 -30.72 -8.84
N LEU A 306 9.55 -30.06 -9.86
CA LEU A 306 10.96 -29.63 -9.82
C LEU A 306 11.22 -28.14 -10.01
N THR A 307 10.27 -27.34 -10.51
CA THR A 307 10.58 -25.94 -10.84
C THR A 307 9.79 -24.94 -10.01
N THR A 308 10.53 -24.17 -9.23
CA THR A 308 10.08 -23.05 -8.40
C THR A 308 10.76 -21.78 -8.90
N ARG A 309 9.99 -20.83 -9.45
CA ARG A 309 10.53 -19.53 -9.90
C ARG A 309 9.80 -18.39 -9.22
N ARG A 310 10.55 -17.43 -8.69
CA ARG A 310 9.98 -16.19 -8.15
C ARG A 310 9.37 -15.36 -9.27
N VAL A 311 8.10 -14.99 -9.14
CA VAL A 311 7.34 -14.21 -10.13
C VAL A 311 6.89 -12.86 -9.60
N ALA A 312 6.96 -12.59 -8.30
CA ALA A 312 6.75 -11.26 -7.75
C ALA A 312 7.31 -11.14 -6.33
N ASP A 313 7.50 -9.91 -5.87
CA ASP A 313 7.90 -9.62 -4.48
C ASP A 313 6.74 -9.73 -3.49
N SER A 314 5.49 -9.59 -3.97
CA SER A 314 4.28 -9.66 -3.17
C SER A 314 3.07 -10.09 -4.01
N VAL A 315 1.93 -10.39 -3.37
CA VAL A 315 0.66 -10.74 -4.05
C VAL A 315 0.14 -9.54 -4.85
N THR A 316 0.28 -8.33 -4.32
CA THR A 316 -0.10 -7.08 -4.98
C THR A 316 0.78 -6.82 -6.19
N ALA A 317 2.09 -7.10 -6.10
CA ALA A 317 3.00 -7.00 -7.23
C ALA A 317 2.68 -8.07 -8.30
N TRP A 318 2.31 -9.29 -7.89
CA TRP A 318 1.83 -10.32 -8.80
C TRP A 318 0.55 -9.88 -9.54
N LEU A 319 -0.46 -9.37 -8.83
CA LEU A 319 -1.67 -8.81 -9.44
C LEU A 319 -1.35 -7.67 -10.42
N ALA A 320 -0.38 -6.82 -10.10
CA ALA A 320 0.06 -5.76 -11.01
C ALA A 320 0.71 -6.30 -12.29
N ARG A 321 1.48 -7.41 -12.19
CA ARG A 321 2.10 -8.09 -13.35
C ARG A 321 1.09 -8.79 -14.26
N LEU A 322 -0.11 -9.14 -13.76
CA LEU A 322 -1.17 -9.68 -14.61
C LEU A 322 -1.74 -8.65 -15.59
N LEU A 323 -1.42 -7.37 -15.41
CA LEU A 323 -1.90 -6.26 -16.24
C LEU A 323 -0.88 -5.80 -17.29
N THR A 324 0.30 -6.42 -17.34
CA THR A 324 1.43 -6.06 -18.21
C THR A 324 1.79 -7.21 -19.12
#